data_AF-R5EP64-F1
#
_entry.id   AF-R5EP64-F1
#
_cell.length_a   1.000
_cell.length_b   1.000
_cell.length_c   1.000
_cell.angle_alpha   90.00
_cell.angle_beta   90.00
_cell.angle_gamma   90.00
#
_symmetry.space_group_name_H-M   'P 1'
#
loop_
_entity.id
_entity.type
_entity.pdbx_description
1 polymer ?
#
loop_
_entity_poly.entity_id
_entity_poly.type
_entity_poly.pdbx_seq_one_letter_code
_entity_poly.pdbx_strand_id
1 'polypeptide(L)'
;MHNNNVEEKFREIDILRNSMMASDTCKGAEDLTVLYSLYKTCIVNSTDFKFYMKKIIETMTLHMNEIEFEKDKRGTITDFKSHNISSDVLDKLMPWNMA
;
A
#
# COMPACT_ATOMS: atom_id res chain seq x y z
N MET A 1 -0.73 30.32 14.74
CA MET A 1 -0.64 28.94 15.26
C MET A 1 0.07 28.13 14.19
N HIS A 2 1.32 27.75 14.44
CA HIS A 2 2.15 27.03 13.48
C HIS A 2 1.77 25.55 13.59
N ASN A 3 1.19 24.98 12.54
CA ASN A 3 0.97 23.53 12.44
C ASN A 3 2.33 22.86 12.63
N ASN A 4 2.50 22.13 13.72
CA ASN A 4 3.73 21.43 13.98
C ASN A 4 3.75 20.22 13.03
N ASN A 5 4.85 19.99 12.29
CA ASN A 5 4.99 18.81 11.39
C ASN A 5 4.67 17.47 12.08
N VAL A 6 4.72 17.46 13.42
CA VAL A 6 4.31 16.36 14.26
C VAL A 6 2.79 16.11 14.20
N GLU A 7 1.96 17.16 14.20
CA GLU A 7 0.50 17.05 14.08
C GLU A 7 0.04 16.54 12.70
N GLU A 8 0.76 16.86 11.62
CA GLU A 8 0.50 16.28 10.29
C GLU A 8 0.80 14.78 10.25
N LYS A 9 1.86 14.32 10.91
CA LYS A 9 2.15 12.88 11.05
C LYS A 9 1.12 12.16 11.93
N PHE A 10 0.55 12.85 12.92
CA PHE A 10 -0.57 12.31 13.69
C PHE A 10 -1.85 12.22 12.84
N ARG A 11 -2.09 13.10 11.87
CA ARG A 11 -3.18 12.94 10.88
C ARG A 11 -3.01 11.68 10.02
N GLU A 12 -1.80 11.33 9.61
CA GLU A 12 -1.55 10.07 8.87
C GLU A 12 -1.85 8.85 9.74
N ILE A 13 -1.50 8.89 11.03
CA ILE A 13 -1.88 7.86 12.01
C ILE A 13 -3.39 7.84 12.26
N ASP A 14 -4.06 8.99 12.25
CA ASP A 14 -5.52 9.09 12.41
C ASP A 14 -6.26 8.57 11.16
N ILE A 15 -5.67 8.72 9.97
CA ILE A 15 -6.13 8.06 8.72
C ILE A 15 -5.92 6.54 8.82
N LEU A 16 -4.79 6.08 9.34
CA LEU A 16 -4.53 4.66 9.63
C LEU A 16 -5.50 4.10 10.69
N ARG A 17 -5.84 4.88 11.70
CA ARG A 17 -6.83 4.55 12.72
C ARG A 17 -8.26 4.53 12.15
N ASN A 18 -8.60 5.45 11.26
CA ASN A 18 -9.84 5.43 10.49
C ASN A 18 -9.88 4.24 9.50
N SER A 19 -8.72 3.81 8.99
CA SER A 19 -8.58 2.56 8.23
C SER A 19 -8.68 1.34 9.13
N MET A 20 -8.30 1.43 10.40
CA MET A 20 -8.53 0.41 11.42
C MET A 20 -10.02 0.33 11.80
N MET A 21 -10.77 1.43 11.67
CA MET A 21 -12.24 1.43 11.65
C MET A 21 -12.84 0.89 10.34
N ALA A 22 -12.04 0.61 9.30
CA ALA A 22 -12.55 -0.02 8.07
C ALA A 22 -12.88 -1.52 8.24
N SER A 23 -12.66 -2.10 9.44
CA SER A 23 -13.21 -3.41 9.79
C SER A 23 -14.76 -3.44 9.83
N ASP A 24 -15.42 -2.27 9.80
CA ASP A 24 -16.88 -2.16 9.69
C ASP A 24 -17.44 -2.60 8.32
N THR A 25 -16.56 -2.88 7.35
CA THR A 25 -16.92 -3.43 6.03
C THR A 25 -16.11 -4.69 5.73
N CYS A 26 -16.71 -5.69 5.08
CA CYS A 26 -16.01 -6.92 4.69
C CYS A 26 -14.73 -6.63 3.89
N LYS A 27 -14.79 -5.65 2.97
CA LYS A 27 -13.65 -5.26 2.12
C LYS A 27 -12.48 -4.70 2.95
N GLY A 28 -12.74 -3.80 3.90
CA GLY A 28 -11.66 -3.26 4.74
C GLY A 28 -11.03 -4.29 5.68
N ALA A 29 -11.80 -5.28 6.14
CA ALA A 29 -11.26 -6.42 6.89
C ALA A 29 -10.37 -7.33 6.03
N GLU A 30 -10.74 -7.57 4.77
CA GLU A 30 -9.93 -8.30 3.80
C GLU A 30 -8.61 -7.56 3.50
N ASP A 31 -8.68 -6.26 3.21
CA ASP A 31 -7.50 -5.42 2.95
C ASP A 31 -6.53 -5.39 4.14
N LEU A 32 -7.05 -5.28 5.36
CA LEU A 32 -6.25 -5.32 6.59
C LEU A 32 -5.59 -6.70 6.78
N THR A 33 -6.30 -7.77 6.46
CA THR A 33 -5.76 -9.14 6.53
C THR A 33 -4.62 -9.35 5.53
N VAL A 34 -4.73 -8.80 4.33
CA VAL A 34 -3.67 -8.83 3.31
C VAL A 34 -2.44 -8.05 3.81
N LEU A 35 -2.64 -6.84 4.35
CA LEU A 35 -1.54 -6.03 4.88
C LEU A 35 -0.83 -6.71 6.06
N TYR A 36 -1.59 -7.32 6.97
CA TYR A 36 -1.03 -8.07 8.10
C TYR A 36 -0.24 -9.29 7.63
N SER A 37 -0.77 -10.03 6.65
CA SER A 37 -0.07 -11.15 6.02
C SER A 37 1.27 -10.71 5.42
N LEU A 38 1.30 -9.58 4.71
CA LEU A 38 2.52 -9.00 4.15
C LEU A 38 3.54 -8.62 5.22
N TYR A 39 3.08 -7.98 6.31
CA TYR A 39 3.92 -7.65 7.46
C TYR A 39 4.56 -8.91 8.09
N LYS A 40 3.76 -9.98 8.29
CA LYS A 40 4.27 -11.25 8.81
C LYS A 40 5.28 -11.91 7.86
N THR A 41 5.05 -11.86 6.55
CA THR A 41 6.00 -12.35 5.54
C THR A 41 7.33 -11.59 5.60
N CYS A 42 7.29 -10.28 5.77
CA CYS A 42 8.52 -9.48 5.94
C CYS A 42 9.31 -9.91 7.19
N ILE A 43 8.63 -10.18 8.32
CA ILE A 43 9.28 -10.71 9.53
C ILE A 43 9.95 -12.05 9.26
N VAL A 44 9.25 -13.00 8.63
CA VAL A 44 9.79 -14.35 8.34
C VAL A 44 11.04 -14.26 7.45
N ASN A 45 11.05 -13.32 6.50
CA ASN A 45 12.16 -13.12 5.57
C ASN A 45 13.18 -12.09 6.07
N SER A 46 13.16 -11.72 7.36
CA SER A 46 14.12 -10.77 7.95
C SER A 46 14.23 -9.44 7.18
N THR A 47 13.13 -9.01 6.57
CA THR A 47 13.03 -7.79 5.77
C THR A 47 12.41 -6.67 6.60
N ASP A 48 13.03 -5.49 6.62
CA ASP A 48 12.45 -4.32 7.26
C ASP A 48 11.19 -3.87 6.52
N PHE A 49 10.03 -4.05 7.17
CA PHE A 49 8.72 -3.76 6.58
C PHE A 49 8.56 -2.29 6.17
N LYS A 50 9.10 -1.35 6.95
CA LYS A 50 8.95 0.07 6.67
C LYS A 50 9.76 0.47 5.43
N PHE A 51 10.98 -0.01 5.34
CA PHE A 51 11.84 0.18 4.18
C PHE A 51 11.23 -0.49 2.94
N TYR A 52 10.71 -1.69 3.09
CA TYR A 52 10.01 -2.42 2.04
C TYR A 52 8.79 -1.66 1.49
N MET A 53 7.91 -1.18 2.37
CA MET A 53 6.75 -0.37 1.97
C MET A 53 7.15 0.90 1.25
N LYS A 54 8.20 1.59 1.73
CA LYS A 54 8.74 2.77 1.06
C LYS A 54 9.17 2.45 -0.37
N LYS A 55 9.93 1.37 -0.56
CA LYS A 55 10.40 0.92 -1.89
C LYS A 55 9.24 0.62 -2.84
N ILE A 56 8.20 -0.07 -2.35
CA ILE A 56 6.99 -0.33 -3.16
C ILE A 56 6.34 0.97 -3.59
N ILE A 57 6.05 1.87 -2.65
CA ILE A 57 5.36 3.13 -2.94
C ILE A 57 6.15 3.96 -3.96
N GLU A 58 7.47 4.07 -3.79
CA GLU A 58 8.35 4.77 -4.73
C GLU A 58 8.26 4.15 -6.14
N THR A 59 8.35 2.82 -6.23
CA THR A 59 8.32 2.11 -7.53
C THR A 59 6.95 2.23 -8.20
N MET A 60 5.86 2.04 -7.45
CA MET A 60 4.50 2.19 -7.99
C MET A 60 4.21 3.63 -8.43
N THR A 61 4.78 4.63 -7.74
CA THR A 61 4.66 6.04 -8.15
C THR A 61 5.40 6.31 -9.44
N LEU A 62 6.61 5.75 -9.61
CA LEU A 62 7.39 5.88 -10.84
C LEU A 62 6.68 5.27 -12.06
N HIS A 63 5.92 4.21 -11.84
CA HIS A 63 5.17 3.50 -12.89
C HIS A 63 3.67 3.80 -12.84
N MET A 64 3.24 4.90 -12.23
CA MET A 64 1.82 5.20 -12.02
C MET A 64 1.03 5.31 -13.34
N ASN A 65 1.68 5.78 -14.41
CA ASN A 65 1.14 5.85 -15.76
C ASN A 65 0.90 4.48 -16.41
N GLU A 66 1.47 3.41 -15.86
CA GLU A 66 1.30 2.03 -16.32
C GLU A 66 0.23 1.27 -15.52
N ILE A 67 -0.40 1.93 -14.52
CA ILE A 67 -1.44 1.35 -13.67
C ILE A 67 -2.81 1.87 -14.10
N GLU A 68 -3.74 0.94 -14.31
CA GLU A 68 -5.14 1.24 -14.58
C GLU A 68 -5.98 0.95 -13.34
N PHE A 69 -6.78 1.94 -12.94
CA PHE A 69 -7.71 1.85 -11.82
C PHE A 69 -9.14 1.80 -12.33
N GLU A 70 -9.98 1.02 -11.65
CA GLU A 70 -11.42 1.12 -11.80
C GLU A 70 -11.90 2.45 -11.24
N LYS A 71 -12.81 3.10 -11.97
CA LYS A 71 -13.39 4.38 -11.59
C LYS A 71 -14.89 4.33 -11.69
N ASP A 72 -15.56 4.97 -10.74
CA ASP A 72 -16.99 5.18 -10.83
C ASP A 72 -17.36 6.22 -11.91
N LYS A 73 -18.66 6.47 -12.09
CA LYS A 73 -19.17 7.47 -13.05
C LYS A 73 -18.68 8.90 -12.78
N ARG A 74 -18.16 9.18 -11.57
CA ARG A 74 -17.62 10.49 -11.15
C ARG A 74 -16.11 10.58 -11.32
N GLY A 75 -15.45 9.49 -11.73
CA GLY A 75 -14.01 9.40 -11.89
C GLY A 75 -13.27 9.08 -10.58
N THR A 76 -13.98 8.76 -9.50
CA THR A 76 -13.38 8.35 -8.23
C THR A 76 -12.86 6.92 -8.36
N ILE A 77 -11.62 6.68 -7.92
CA ILE A 77 -11.01 5.35 -7.92
C ILE A 77 -11.76 4.45 -6.93
N THR A 78 -12.25 3.31 -7.41
CA THR A 78 -13.00 2.33 -6.61
C THR A 78 -12.24 1.03 -6.40
N ASP A 79 -11.37 0.67 -7.34
CA ASP A 79 -10.56 -0.54 -7.27
C ASP A 79 -9.34 -0.49 -8.20
N PHE A 80 -8.46 -1.47 -8.05
CA PHE A 80 -7.44 -1.80 -9.04
C PHE A 80 -8.05 -2.57 -10.21
N LYS A 81 -7.64 -2.24 -11.44
CA LYS A 81 -8.09 -2.94 -12.65
C LYS A 81 -6.99 -3.80 -13.26
N SER A 82 -5.87 -3.19 -13.62
CA SER A 82 -4.75 -3.86 -14.29
C SER A 82 -3.49 -3.00 -14.27
N HIS A 83 -2.34 -3.57 -14.63
CA HIS A 83 -1.12 -2.80 -14.88
C HIS A 83 -0.35 -3.38 -16.07
N ASN A 84 0.53 -2.57 -16.65
CA ASN A 84 1.49 -3.00 -17.68
C ASN A 84 2.95 -2.96 -17.19
N ILE A 85 3.16 -2.83 -15.88
CA ILE A 85 4.48 -2.87 -15.24
C ILE A 85 5.17 -4.20 -15.56
N SER A 86 6.42 -4.13 -16.04
CA SER A 86 7.25 -5.30 -16.36
C SER A 86 7.45 -6.22 -15.15
N SER A 87 7.44 -7.54 -15.38
CA SER A 87 7.76 -8.55 -14.35
C SER A 87 9.13 -8.30 -13.72
N ASP A 88 10.13 -7.87 -14.49
CA ASP A 88 11.48 -7.60 -13.98
C ASP A 88 11.51 -6.50 -12.91
N VAL A 89 10.55 -5.56 -12.96
CA VAL A 89 10.39 -4.51 -11.96
C VAL A 89 9.69 -5.07 -10.73
N LEU A 90 8.62 -5.84 -10.93
CA LEU A 90 7.81 -6.43 -9.86
C LEU A 90 8.60 -7.49 -9.07
N ASP A 91 9.41 -8.31 -9.72
CA ASP A 91 10.23 -9.34 -9.07
C ASP A 91 11.28 -8.71 -8.15
N LYS A 92 11.84 -7.56 -8.53
CA LYS A 92 12.76 -6.79 -7.67
C LYS A 92 12.08 -6.21 -6.43
N LEU A 93 10.75 -6.10 -6.43
CA LEU A 93 10.00 -5.67 -5.25
C LEU A 93 9.80 -6.81 -4.26
N MET A 94 9.98 -8.07 -4.63
CA MET A 94 9.76 -9.23 -3.77
C MET A 94 11.11 -9.84 -3.37
N PRO A 95 11.78 -9.37 -2.30
CA PRO A 95 13.13 -9.82 -1.94
C PRO A 95 13.18 -11.29 -1.49
N TRP A 96 12.02 -11.91 -1.24
CA TRP A 96 11.87 -13.32 -0.89
C TRP A 96 11.45 -14.20 -2.08
N ASN A 97 11.28 -13.65 -3.28
CA ASN A 97 11.22 -14.45 -4.51
C ASN A 97 12.65 -14.92 -4.84
N MET A 98 13.20 -15.81 -4.01
CA MET A 98 14.39 -16.57 -4.40
C MET A 98 13.92 -17.67 -5.35
N ALA A 99 14.37 -17.57 -6.60
CA ALA A 99 14.35 -18.66 -7.57
C ALA A 99 15.20 -19.85 -7.08
#